data_AF-A0A3P6T4C6-F1
#
_entry.id   AF-A0A3P6T4C6-F1
#
_cell.length_a   1.000
_cell.length_b   1.000
_cell.length_c   1.000
_cell.angle_alpha   90.00
_cell.angle_beta   90.00
_cell.angle_gamma   90.00
#
_symmetry.space_group_name_H-M   'P 1'
#
loop_
_entity.id
_entity.type
_entity.pdbx_description
1 polymer ?
#
loop_
_entity_poly.entity_id
_entity_poly.type
_entity_poly.pdbx_seq_one_letter_code
_entity_poly.pdbx_strand_id
1 'polypeptide(L)'
;MYEKMKNSDGAIKLLSLIANDCYRIGDYLYAAKSFDAMGEIEPNPDYWEGKRGAVIGVFKLVVERKAPSDHLLEAIVLLEKSRHPQVGYITNIIRRYIRENNLNI
;
A
#
# COMPACT_ATOMS: atom_id res chain seq x y z
N MET A 1 -20.89 1.32 -22.06
CA MET A 1 -20.56 0.33 -21.01
C MET A 1 -19.31 -0.47 -21.37
N TYR A 2 -19.24 -1.05 -22.57
CA TYR A 2 -18.05 -1.76 -23.09
C TYR A 2 -16.77 -0.92 -23.21
N GLU A 3 -16.84 0.36 -23.59
CA GLU A 3 -15.65 1.24 -23.64
C GLU A 3 -15.09 1.56 -22.25
N LYS A 4 -15.96 1.77 -21.25
CA LYS A 4 -15.53 1.98 -19.86
C LYS A 4 -14.84 0.73 -19.30
N MET A 5 -15.37 -0.47 -19.60
CA MET A 5 -14.72 -1.74 -19.23
C MET A 5 -13.36 -1.93 -19.93
N LYS A 6 -13.25 -1.66 -21.24
CA LYS A 6 -11.97 -1.70 -21.95
C LYS A 6 -10.94 -0.72 -21.38
N ASN A 7 -11.38 0.47 -20.97
CA ASN A 7 -10.50 1.46 -20.33
C ASN A 7 -10.04 0.99 -18.95
N SER A 8 -10.92 0.34 -18.17
CA SER A 8 -10.54 -0.26 -16.88
C SER A 8 -9.51 -1.38 -17.04
N ASP A 9 -9.64 -2.25 -18.04
CA ASP A 9 -8.67 -3.33 -18.28
C ASP A 9 -7.27 -2.80 -18.62
N GLY A 10 -7.21 -1.74 -19.44
CA GLY A 10 -5.95 -1.06 -19.77
C GLY A 10 -5.32 -0.40 -18.53
N ALA A 11 -6.14 0.26 -17.72
CA ALA A 11 -5.69 0.89 -16.48
C ALA A 11 -5.17 -0.15 -15.46
N ILE A 12 -5.88 -1.26 -15.26
CA ILE A 12 -5.46 -2.33 -14.34
C ILE A 12 -4.12 -2.93 -14.79
N LYS A 13 -3.93 -3.18 -16.10
CA LYS A 13 -2.65 -3.69 -16.62
C LYS A 13 -1.49 -2.74 -16.34
N LEU A 14 -1.69 -1.44 -16.57
CA LEU A 14 -0.67 -0.44 -16.29
C LEU A 14 -0.37 -0.35 -14.78
N LEU A 15 -1.40 -0.30 -13.94
CA LEU A 15 -1.25 -0.29 -12.49
C LEU A 15 -0.56 -1.55 -11.97
N SER A 16 -0.83 -2.71 -12.57
CA SER A 16 -0.16 -3.97 -12.24
C SER A 16 1.34 -3.92 -12.57
N LEU A 17 1.72 -3.36 -13.72
CA LEU A 17 3.13 -3.17 -14.07
C LEU A 17 3.83 -2.25 -13.07
N ILE A 18 3.23 -1.08 -12.77
CA ILE A 18 3.77 -0.13 -11.78
C ILE A 18 3.89 -0.80 -10.41
N ALA A 19 2.83 -1.48 -9.95
CA ALA A 19 2.81 -2.17 -8.67
C ALA A 19 3.98 -3.14 -8.56
N ASN A 20 4.15 -4.02 -9.55
CA ASN A 20 5.18 -5.06 -9.54
C ASN A 20 6.61 -4.49 -9.66
N ASP A 21 6.84 -3.53 -10.56
CA ASP A 21 8.17 -2.95 -10.74
C ASP A 21 8.60 -2.14 -9.53
N CYS A 22 7.72 -1.28 -9.00
CA CYS A 22 7.97 -0.56 -7.76
C CYS A 22 8.23 -1.51 -6.59
N TYR A 23 7.43 -2.58 -6.47
CA TYR A 23 7.62 -3.57 -5.41
C TYR A 23 9.00 -4.25 -5.51
N ARG A 24 9.41 -4.62 -6.72
CA ARG A 24 10.69 -5.30 -6.99
C ARG A 24 11.90 -4.44 -6.66
N ILE A 25 11.85 -3.14 -6.89
CA ILE A 25 12.96 -2.21 -6.59
C ILE A 25 12.92 -1.65 -5.16
N GLY A 26 11.91 -2.02 -4.37
CA GLY A 26 11.74 -1.55 -3.01
C GLY A 26 11.05 -0.18 -2.89
N ASP A 27 10.44 0.32 -3.97
CA ASP A 27 9.62 1.52 -3.94
C ASP A 27 8.19 1.21 -3.47
N TYR A 28 8.10 0.77 -2.22
CA TYR A 28 6.90 0.14 -1.70
C TYR A 28 5.70 1.10 -1.56
N LEU A 29 5.92 2.41 -1.43
CA LEU A 29 4.82 3.37 -1.31
C LEU A 29 4.02 3.46 -2.61
N TYR A 30 4.70 3.57 -3.76
CA TYR A 30 4.04 3.58 -5.06
C TYR A 30 3.46 2.22 -5.44
N ALA A 31 4.09 1.12 -4.99
CA ALA A 31 3.50 -0.21 -5.10
C ALA A 31 2.16 -0.28 -4.33
N ALA A 32 2.13 0.16 -3.07
CA ALA A 32 0.92 0.18 -2.26
C ALA A 32 -0.21 1.02 -2.87
N LYS A 33 0.11 2.22 -3.38
CA LYS A 33 -0.85 3.08 -4.09
C LYS A 33 -1.46 2.41 -5.31
N SER A 34 -0.63 1.70 -6.08
CA SER A 34 -1.08 1.02 -7.30
C SER A 34 -1.98 -0.17 -6.97
N PHE A 35 -1.65 -0.96 -5.94
CA PHE A 35 -2.53 -2.03 -5.45
C PHE A 35 -3.85 -1.49 -4.87
N ASP A 36 -3.83 -0.35 -4.16
CA ASP A 36 -5.05 0.31 -3.66
C ASP A 36 -5.96 0.74 -4.82
N ALA A 37 -5.40 1.41 -5.83
CA ALA A 37 -6.12 1.84 -7.01
C ALA A 37 -6.71 0.67 -7.82
N MET A 38 -5.96 -0.44 -7.98
CA MET A 38 -6.51 -1.64 -8.63
C MET A 38 -7.70 -2.21 -7.85
N GLY A 39 -7.62 -2.26 -6.52
CA GLY A 39 -8.73 -2.72 -5.66
C GLY A 39 -9.97 -1.83 -5.67
N GLU A 40 -9.81 -0.52 -5.92
CA GLU A 40 -10.91 0.42 -6.11
C GLU A 40 -11.63 0.22 -7.46
N ILE A 41 -10.89 -0.17 -8.52
CA ILE A 41 -11.46 -0.47 -9.84
C ILE A 41 -12.14 -1.83 -9.86
N GLU A 42 -11.44 -2.87 -9.38
CA GLU A 42 -11.91 -4.25 -9.36
C GLU A 42 -11.44 -4.95 -8.06
N PRO A 43 -12.37 -5.33 -7.16
CA PRO A 43 -12.01 -6.02 -5.93
C PRO A 43 -11.36 -7.39 -6.21
N ASN A 44 -10.13 -7.58 -5.76
CA ASN A 44 -9.40 -8.85 -5.81
C ASN A 44 -8.60 -9.05 -4.51
N PRO A 45 -8.68 -10.22 -3.85
CA PRO A 45 -7.88 -10.54 -2.67
C PRO A 45 -6.36 -10.35 -2.87
N ASP A 46 -5.82 -10.63 -4.06
CA ASP A 46 -4.40 -10.51 -4.35
C ASP A 46 -3.91 -9.06 -4.28
N TYR A 47 -4.76 -8.09 -4.63
CA TYR A 47 -4.44 -6.67 -4.53
C TYR A 47 -4.34 -6.23 -3.07
N TRP A 48 -5.20 -6.77 -2.20
CA TRP A 48 -5.10 -6.54 -0.77
C TRP A 48 -3.79 -7.12 -0.21
N GLU A 49 -3.44 -8.34 -0.61
CA GLU A 49 -2.21 -9.01 -0.18
C GLU A 49 -0.97 -8.23 -0.64
N GLY A 50 -0.95 -7.78 -1.90
CA GLY A 50 0.11 -6.93 -2.45
C GLY A 50 0.22 -5.58 -1.71
N LYS A 51 -0.90 -4.90 -1.49
CA LYS A 51 -0.96 -3.65 -0.71
C LYS A 51 -0.44 -3.84 0.71
N ARG A 52 -0.90 -4.89 1.41
CA ARG A 52 -0.46 -5.22 2.77
C ARG A 52 1.04 -5.42 2.81
N GLY A 53 1.59 -6.24 1.92
CA GLY A 53 3.03 -6.47 1.82
C GLY A 53 3.81 -5.20 1.55
N ALA A 54 3.33 -4.35 0.65
CA ALA A 54 3.97 -3.08 0.31
C ALA A 54 3.98 -2.11 1.51
N VAL A 55 2.88 -1.99 2.26
CA VAL A 55 2.85 -1.14 3.45
C VAL A 55 3.82 -1.63 4.53
N ILE A 56 3.95 -2.95 4.72
CA ILE A 56 4.99 -3.50 5.61
C ILE A 56 6.40 -3.21 5.06
N GLY A 57 6.60 -3.21 3.75
CA GLY A 57 7.82 -2.76 3.10
C GLY A 57 8.17 -1.31 3.41
N VAL A 58 7.19 -0.39 3.35
CA VAL A 58 7.36 1.01 3.77
C VAL A 58 7.77 1.09 5.23
N PHE A 59 7.07 0.36 6.11
CA PHE A 59 7.40 0.30 7.54
C PHE A 59 8.84 -0.16 7.78
N LYS A 60 9.29 -1.23 7.11
CA LYS A 60 10.67 -1.71 7.13
C LYS A 60 11.66 -0.62 6.74
N LEU A 61 11.41 0.11 5.66
CA LEU A 61 12.31 1.19 5.21
C LEU A 61 12.40 2.33 6.22
N VAL A 62 11.29 2.71 6.86
CA VAL A 62 11.30 3.74 7.92
C VAL A 62 12.05 3.26 9.15
N VAL A 63 11.87 2.00 9.56
CA VAL A 63 12.63 1.39 10.67
C VAL A 63 14.13 1.37 10.36
N GLU A 64 14.50 1.08 9.12
CA GLU A 64 15.89 1.11 8.63
C GLU A 64 16.42 2.53 8.36
N ARG A 65 15.62 3.59 8.57
CA ARG A 65 15.95 4.99 8.27
C ARG A 65 16.30 5.24 6.79
N LYS A 66 15.71 4.46 5.89
CA LYS A 66 15.86 4.56 4.42
C LYS A 66 14.69 5.25 3.73
N ALA A 67 13.63 5.58 4.47
CA ALA A 67 12.49 6.35 4.00
C ALA A 67 12.04 7.35 5.08
N PRO A 68 11.46 8.50 4.70
CA PRO A 68 10.92 9.45 5.65
C PRO A 68 9.67 8.90 6.36
N SER A 69 9.42 9.40 7.56
CA SER A 69 8.26 9.07 8.39
C SER A 69 6.92 9.30 7.68
N ASP A 70 6.84 10.32 6.83
CA ASP A 70 5.60 10.71 6.14
C ASP A 70 5.12 9.62 5.16
N HIS A 71 6.05 8.84 4.58
CA HIS A 71 5.68 7.69 3.75
C HIS A 71 4.89 6.65 4.54
N LEU A 72 5.21 6.48 5.84
CA LEU A 72 4.50 5.54 6.70
C LEU A 72 3.09 6.01 7.03
N LEU A 73 2.89 7.32 7.23
CA LEU A 73 1.54 7.87 7.41
C LEU A 73 0.67 7.61 6.19
N GLU A 74 1.19 7.93 5.01
CA GLU A 74 0.45 7.69 3.77
C GLU A 74 0.14 6.19 3.59
N ALA A 75 1.10 5.31 3.90
CA ALA A 75 0.91 3.87 3.83
C ALA A 75 -0.15 3.35 4.83
N ILE A 76 -0.23 3.91 6.04
CA ILE A 76 -1.27 3.58 7.03
C ILE A 76 -2.65 3.97 6.50
N VAL A 77 -2.79 5.15 5.91
CA VAL A 77 -4.06 5.61 5.32
C VAL A 77 -4.55 4.63 4.25
N LEU A 78 -3.67 4.11 3.41
CA LEU A 78 -4.01 3.09 2.40
C LEU A 78 -4.51 1.78 3.02
N LEU A 79 -3.94 1.34 4.15
CA LEU A 79 -4.44 0.18 4.89
C LEU A 79 -5.84 0.46 5.46
N GLU A 80 -6.04 1.62 6.09
CA GLU A 80 -7.26 1.97 6.82
C GLU A 80 -8.49 2.15 5.93
N LYS A 81 -8.29 2.42 4.63
CA LYS A 81 -9.38 2.36 3.64
C LYS A 81 -9.98 0.96 3.47
N SER A 82 -9.27 -0.08 3.88
CA SER A 82 -9.66 -1.48 3.64
C SER A 82 -10.52 -2.02 4.77
N ARG A 83 -11.55 -2.82 4.43
CA ARG A 83 -12.42 -3.48 5.43
C ARG A 83 -11.86 -4.83 5.92
N HIS A 84 -10.55 -5.05 5.82
CA HIS A 84 -9.95 -6.34 6.13
C HIS A 84 -9.72 -6.50 7.65
N PRO A 85 -10.04 -7.66 8.26
CA PRO A 85 -9.92 -7.86 9.71
C PRO A 85 -8.51 -7.62 10.28
N GLN A 86 -7.47 -7.81 9.46
CA GLN A 86 -6.08 -7.62 9.87
C GLN A 86 -5.65 -6.14 9.98
N VAL A 87 -6.39 -5.20 9.40
CA VAL A 87 -6.01 -3.77 9.37
C VAL A 87 -5.73 -3.26 10.77
N GLY A 88 -6.65 -3.48 11.71
CA GLY A 88 -6.52 -2.97 13.08
C GLY A 88 -5.29 -3.53 13.80
N TYR A 89 -4.99 -4.82 13.62
CA TYR A 89 -3.79 -5.41 14.22
C TYR A 89 -2.50 -4.78 13.67
N ILE A 90 -2.41 -4.62 12.35
CA ILE A 90 -1.22 -4.06 11.68
C ILE A 90 -1.02 -2.60 12.09
N THR A 91 -2.07 -1.78 12.00
CA THR A 91 -1.96 -0.34 12.31
C THR A 91 -1.63 -0.11 13.79
N ASN A 92 -2.12 -0.95 14.70
CA ASN A 92 -1.75 -0.88 16.12
C ASN A 92 -0.26 -1.13 16.36
N ILE A 93 0.34 -2.11 15.67
CA ILE A 93 1.79 -2.36 15.76
C ILE A 93 2.58 -1.16 15.25
N ILE A 94 2.21 -0.62 14.09
CA ILE A 94 2.92 0.51 13.48
C ILE A 94 2.79 1.76 14.38
N ARG A 95 1.59 2.07 14.87
CA ARG A 95 1.35 3.18 15.81
C ARG A 95 2.11 3.03 17.12
N ARG A 96 2.23 1.79 17.63
CA ARG A 96 3.06 1.52 18.80
C ARG A 96 4.53 1.85 18.53
N TYR A 97 5.07 1.42 17.40
CA TYR A 97 6.44 1.75 17.00
C TYR A 97 6.68 3.26 16.88
N ILE A 98 5.75 4.00 16.26
CA ILE A 98 5.82 5.46 16.11
C ILE A 98 5.95 6.14 17.48
N ARG A 99 5.10 5.74 18.46
CA ARG A 99 5.14 6.26 19.83
C ARG A 99 6.44 5.93 20.56
N GLU A 100 6.91 4.69 20.48
CA GLU A 100 8.14 4.24 21.16
C GLU A 100 9.41 4.93 20.63
N ASN A 101 9.40 5.36 19.36
CA ASN A 101 10.56 5.96 18.69
C ASN A 101 10.46 7.49 18.55
N ASN A 102 9.46 8.13 19.18
CA ASN A 102 9.20 9.57 19.08
C ASN A 102 9.20 10.09 17.63
N LEU A 103 8.70 9.28 16.70
CA LEU A 103 8.48 9.74 15.34
C LEU A 103 7.29 10.70 15.40
N ASN A 104 7.55 11.99 15.16
CA ASN A 104 6.55 13.05 15.25
C ASN A 104 5.72 13.07 13.96
N ILE A 105 4.85 12.06 13.82
CA ILE A 105 3.96 11.81 12.67
C ILE A 105 2.55 11.49 13.14
#